data_AF-A0A3B5LWY4-F1
#
_entry.id   AF-A0A3B5LWY4-F1
#
_cell.length_a   1.000
_cell.length_b   1.000
_cell.length_c   1.000
_cell.angle_alpha   90.00
_cell.angle_beta   90.00
_cell.angle_gamma   90.00
#
_symmetry.space_group_name_H-M   'P 1'
#
loop_
_entity.id
_entity.type
_entity.pdbx_description
1 polymer ?
#
loop_
_entity_poly.entity_id
_entity_poly.type
_entity_poly.pdbx_seq_one_letter_code
_entity_poly.pdbx_strand_id
1 'polypeptide(L)' 'MCLQTLKEASENARKDFHREAELLTNLQHEHIVTFYGVCVESDPLIMVFEYMKHGDLNKFLRHCLGTPKWLPWGCHLGTS' A
#
# COMPACT_ATOMS: atom_id res chain seq x y z
N MET A 1 -2.67 15.89 9.60
CA MET A 1 -2.99 14.47 9.47
C MET A 1 -3.56 14.22 8.09
N CYS A 2 -3.13 13.15 7.41
CA CYS A 2 -3.67 12.73 6.11
C CYS A 2 -4.41 11.41 6.28
N LEU A 3 -5.55 11.25 5.59
CA LEU A 3 -6.37 10.04 5.63
C LEU A 3 -6.42 9.42 4.23
N GLN A 4 -6.14 8.13 4.18
CA GLN A 4 -6.24 7.32 2.97
C GLN A 4 -7.37 6.31 3.15
N THR A 5 -8.32 6.31 2.22
CA THR A 5 -9.52 5.47 2.30
C THR A 5 -9.60 4.53 1.11
N LEU A 6 -9.91 3.27 1.36
CA LEU A 6 -10.24 2.28 0.34
C LEU A 6 -11.73 1.92 0.46
N LYS A 7 -12.51 2.31 -0.54
CA LYS A 7 -13.95 2.03 -0.60
C LYS A 7 -14.17 0.72 -1.34
N GLU A 8 -15.03 -0.15 -0.79
CA GLU A 8 -15.41 -1.45 -1.36
C GLU A 8 -14.20 -2.39 -1.56
N ALA A 9 -13.64 -2.87 -0.44
CA ALA A 9 -12.51 -3.79 -0.50
C ALA A 9 -12.96 -5.23 -0.77
N SER A 10 -12.60 -5.77 -1.94
CA SER A 10 -12.63 -7.23 -2.16
C SER A 10 -11.76 -7.95 -1.11
N GLU A 11 -11.99 -9.24 -0.87
CA GLU A 11 -11.21 -9.97 0.14
C GLU A 11 -9.70 -9.93 -0.14
N ASN A 12 -9.30 -9.95 -1.42
CA ASN A 12 -7.91 -9.75 -1.83
C ASN A 12 -7.42 -8.34 -1.51
N ALA A 13 -8.22 -7.31 -1.79
CA ALA A 13 -7.86 -5.93 -1.47
C ALA A 13 -7.71 -5.70 0.05
N ARG A 14 -8.51 -6.39 0.87
CA ARG A 14 -8.35 -6.39 2.34
C ARG A 14 -7.02 -7.02 2.76
N LYS A 15 -6.62 -8.13 2.14
CA LYS A 15 -5.32 -8.80 2.40
C LYS A 15 -4.14 -7.91 2.01
N ASP A 16 -4.22 -7.27 0.84
CA ASP A 16 -3.20 -6.34 0.37
C ASP A 16 -3.10 -5.10 1.27
N PHE A 17 -4.24 -4.57 1.71
CA PHE A 17 -4.31 -3.47 2.68
C PHE A 17 -3.63 -3.83 4.02
N HIS A 18 -3.90 -5.02 4.56
CA HIS A 18 -3.24 -5.49 5.78
C HIS A 18 -1.72 -5.61 5.60
N ARG A 19 -1.27 -6.19 4.48
CA ARG A 19 0.16 -6.29 4.17
C ARG A 19 0.82 -4.92 4.05
N GLU A 20 0.15 -3.97 3.39
CA GLU A 20 0.63 -2.59 3.26
C GLU A 20 0.77 -1.93 4.64
N ALA A 21 -0.22 -2.09 5.52
CA ALA A 21 -0.18 -1.59 6.89
C ALA A 21 0.99 -2.17 7.71
N GLU A 22 1.25 -3.48 7.59
CA GLU A 22 2.37 -4.14 8.28
C GLU A 22 3.73 -3.59 7.80
N LEU A 23 3.90 -3.40 6.49
CA LEU A 23 5.13 -2.84 5.94
C LEU A 23 5.33 -1.39 6.36
N LEU A 24 4.26 -0.58 6.30
CA LEU A 24 4.27 0.81 6.76
C LEU A 24 4.61 0.95 8.25
N THR A 25 4.16 -0.01 9.07
CA THR A 25 4.52 -0.06 10.49
C THR A 25 6.02 -0.26 10.71
N ASN A 26 6.68 -0.99 9.81
CA ASN A 26 8.13 -1.25 9.86
C ASN A 26 8.97 -0.12 9.23
N LEU A 27 8.37 0.76 8.44
CA LEU A 27 9.05 1.85 7.74
C LEU A 27 9.09 3.12 8.60
N GLN A 28 9.92 3.12 9.65
CA GLN A 28 10.19 4.30 10.48
C GLN A 28 11.54 4.92 10.10
N HIS A 29 11.51 6.06 9.37
CA HIS A 29 12.71 6.81 9.00
C HIS A 29 12.40 8.30 8.91
N GLU A 30 13.39 9.16 9.16
CA GLU A 30 13.30 10.64 9.08
C GLU A 30 12.82 11.21 7.73
N HIS A 31 12.83 10.39 6.67
CA HIS A 31 12.45 10.81 5.31
C HIS A 31 11.23 10.04 4.79
N ILE A 32 10.64 9.21 5.64
CA ILE A 32 9.44 8.43 5.36
C ILE A 32 8.32 9.01 6.20
N VAL A 33 7.12 9.06 5.63
CA VAL A 33 5.96 9.57 6.34
C VAL A 33 5.69 8.73 7.58
N THR A 34 5.46 9.39 8.71
CA THR A 34 5.06 8.65 9.90
C THR A 34 3.68 8.03 9.65
N PHE A 35 3.62 6.71 9.67
CA PHE A 35 2.36 5.96 9.66
C PHE A 35 1.85 5.81 11.09
N TYR A 36 0.58 6.17 11.32
CA TYR A 36 -0.01 6.12 12.66
C TYR A 36 -0.84 4.86 12.89
N GLY A 37 -1.45 4.28 11.85
CA GLY A 37 -2.25 3.08 11.98
C GLY A 37 -3.37 2.95 10.96
N VAL A 38 -4.20 1.91 11.14
CA VAL A 38 -5.35 1.61 10.29
C VAL A 38 -6.65 1.46 11.08
N CYS A 39 -7.77 1.70 10.40
CA CYS A 39 -9.12 1.31 10.81
C CYS A 39 -9.65 0.25 9.82
N VAL A 40 -9.97 -0.94 10.32
CA VAL A 40 -10.38 -2.12 9.52
C VAL A 40 -11.69 -2.75 9.96
N GLU A 41 -12.39 -2.12 10.90
CA GLU A 41 -13.59 -2.67 11.56
C GLU A 41 -14.79 -2.77 10.59
N SER A 42 -14.91 -1.82 9.67
CA SER A 42 -15.93 -1.82 8.61
C SER A 42 -15.44 -1.09 7.38
N ASP A 43 -16.06 -1.36 6.22
CA ASP A 43 -15.80 -0.58 5.02
C ASP A 43 -16.30 0.86 5.21
N PRO A 44 -15.54 1.87 4.75
CA PRO A 44 -14.30 1.73 4.01
C PRO A 44 -13.06 1.58 4.92
N LEU A 45 -12.06 0.81 4.50
CA LEU A 45 -10.80 0.70 5.23
C LEU A 45 -10.03 2.02 5.20
N ILE A 46 -9.40 2.40 6.32
CA ILE A 46 -8.73 3.71 6.46
C ILE A 46 -7.30 3.53 6.98
N MET A 47 -6.34 4.23 6.37
CA MET A 47 -4.99 4.42 6.89
C MET A 47 -4.77 5.87 7.30
N VAL A 48 -4.05 6.07 8.40
CA VAL A 48 -3.78 7.37 9.00
C VAL A 48 -2.29 7.67 8.94
N PHE A 49 -1.93 8.83 8.40
CA PHE A 49 -0.54 9.25 8.22
C PHE A 49 -0.31 10.68 8.74
N GLU A 50 0.98 10.99 8.94
CA GLU A 50 1.45 12.34 9.07
C GLU A 50 1.06 13.20 7.87
N TYR A 51 0.90 14.50 8.11
CA TYR A 51 0.61 15.43 7.03
C TYR A 51 1.82 15.61 6.11
N MET A 52 1.65 15.25 4.84
CA MET A 52 2.64 15.50 3.79
C MET A 52 2.30 16.76 3.01
N LYS A 53 3.12 17.81 3.16
CA LYS A 53 2.95 19.06 2.40
C LYS A 53 3.41 18.95 0.93
N HIS A 54 4.26 17.98 0.60
CA HIS A 54 4.99 17.92 -0.68
C HIS A 54 4.63 16.74 -1.60
N GLY A 55 3.51 16.05 -1.38
CA GLY A 55 3.06 14.92 -2.22
C GLY A 55 3.40 13.54 -1.66
N ASP A 56 2.81 12.49 -2.23
CA ASP A 56 2.50 11.26 -1.49
C ASP A 56 3.46 10.07 -1.76
N LEU A 57 4.24 9.72 -0.74
CA LEU A 57 4.95 8.43 -0.69
C LEU A 57 4.00 7.24 -0.91
N ASN A 58 2.74 7.42 -0.53
CA ASN A 58 1.63 6.52 -0.76
C ASN A 58 1.51 6.06 -2.23
N LYS A 59 1.63 6.94 -3.22
CA LYS A 59 1.58 6.53 -4.63
C LYS A 59 2.75 5.64 -5.04
N PHE A 60 3.95 5.90 -4.51
CA PHE A 60 5.10 5.04 -4.69
C PHE A 60 4.88 3.66 -4.04
N LEU A 61 4.38 3.64 -2.81
CA LEU A 61 4.07 2.40 -2.10
C LEU A 61 2.98 1.60 -2.81
N ARG A 62 1.88 2.21 -3.24
CA ARG A 62 0.84 1.53 -4.04
C ARG A 62 1.39 0.95 -5.34
N HIS A 63 2.35 1.63 -5.97
CA HIS A 63 2.98 1.12 -7.19
C HIS A 63 3.91 -0.08 -6.91
N CYS A 64 4.73 0.02 -5.86
CA CYS A 64 5.62 -1.05 -5.42
C CYS A 64 4.89 -2.26 -4.83
N LEU A 65 3.74 -2.05 -4.19
CA LEU A 65 3.00 -3.07 -3.44
C LEU A 65 1.82 -3.67 -4.23
N GLY A 66 1.35 -2.99 -5.28
CA GLY A 66 0.22 -3.41 -6.11
C GLY A 66 0.58 -3.89 -7.53
N THR A 67 1.86 -3.90 -7.92
CA THR A 67 2.27 -4.50 -9.21
C THR A 67 3.59 -5.26 -9.10
N PRO A 68 3.66 -6.55 -9.50
CA PRO A 68 4.90 -7.12 -9.99
C PRO A 68 5.17 -6.52 -11.38
N LYS A 69 5.70 -5.29 -11.43
CA LYS A 69 6.20 -4.67 -12.68
C LYS A 69 7.71 -4.53 -12.67
N TRP A 70 8.39 -5.64 -12.42
CA TRP A 70 9.72 -5.95 -12.96
C TRP A 70 9.61 -7.41 -13.37
N LEU A 71 9.43 -7.77 -14.64
CA LEU A 71 10.44 -7.72 -15.70
C LEU A 71 9.75 -7.54 -17.07
N PRO A 72 10.15 -6.57 -17.92
CA PRO A 72 9.87 -6.62 -19.35
C PRO A 72 11.02 -7.34 -20.07
N TRP A 73 11.25 -8.62 -19.75
CA TRP A 73 12.05 -9.52 -20.60
C TRP A 73 11.33 -10.87 -20.61
N GLY A 74 10.52 -11.07 -21.65
CA GLY A 74 9.87 -12.35 -21.89
C GLY A 74 10.84 -13.38 -22.47
N CYS A 75 10.58 -14.65 -22.20
CA CYS A 75 10.69 -15.67 -23.24
C CYS A 75 9.75 -16.85 -22.95
N HIS A 76 9.16 -17.30 -24.04
CA HIS A 76 8.02 -18.19 -24.16
C HIS A 76 8.32 -19.68 -23.93
N LEU A 77 7.23 -20.41 -23.62
CA LEU A 77 6.93 -21.82 -23.99
C LEU A 77 7.85 -22.91 -23.39
N GLY A 78 7.36 -24.04 -22.91
CA GLY A 78 6.02 -24.60 -23.03
C GLY A 78 5.90 -25.87 -22.20
N THR A 79 4.66 -26.30 -22.06
CA THR A 79 4.24 -27.58 -21.52
C THR A 79 4.78 -28.73 -22.37
N SER A 80 5.57 -29.63 -21.76
CA SER A 80 5.51 -31.10 -21.91
C SER A 80 6.43 -31.72 -20.87
#